data_AF-A0A1T1BVS1-F1
#
_entry.id   AF-A0A1T1BVS1-F1
#
_cell.length_a   1.000
_cell.length_b   1.000
_cell.length_c   1.000
_cell.angle_alpha   90.00
_cell.angle_beta   90.00
_cell.angle_gamma   90.00
#
_symmetry.space_group_name_H-M   'P 1'
#
loop_
_entity.id
_entity.type
_entity.pdbx_description
1 polymer ?
#
loop_
_entity_poly.entity_id
_entity_poly.type
_entity_poly.pdbx_seq_one_letter_code
_entity_poly.pdbx_strand_id
1 'polypeptide(L)'
;MFSIRAKVFFTTAFLLFTFISFTQAQSPPKAFTPELNKVLDYFKKKGDTEQYQTALFLITNIDGHYSSKNIWLDKSGKEVFFNTTKFADIEEAIKGFQKLKDSIVLTPKEIIIKDRDVIESSFLIKNIELAYQSWKQNPWSSSYDFKTFCEYILPYRSLTEPLEDWRSEYQFAYQKSTTNLSDKNDPVELCSQIIKDIKHFDFVTSRFDPKQLLGPSELLFWRQGNCPDLANVALFACRSLGVAVTFDFTPHYAASSNRHFWNTVIDNKGVHVPFNGNQDLPYIYSPNHRRMGKVFRSTFSNQKQSLAAILPANQIPDPFLKSKNILDVTSEYVPVSDVNYIFENVTSSQIGYICVFNRGSWNTVDWAKVTDKRTTFTNMGRNIVYLPGIYDGSKMIFEKYPVLVDTKGLQTILKPDYGVLYTANLSRSNEIKNEFKDNNPLQIIKGEKYTLFIWNNGNWQVIEQQIATADDLVSFSKIPKNGLFLMASSKPDFFERIFTINMPTNQITWY
;
A
#
# COMPACT_ATOMS: atom_id res chain seq x y z
N MET A 1 -48.78 34.95 -54.76
CA MET A 1 -49.37 34.59 -53.46
C MET A 1 -48.35 33.79 -52.67
N PHE A 2 -48.04 34.31 -51.48
CA PHE A 2 -47.21 33.87 -50.35
C PHE A 2 -46.79 32.38 -50.22
N SER A 3 -45.51 32.16 -49.91
CA SER A 3 -45.04 31.24 -48.84
C SER A 3 -43.50 31.36 -48.69
N ILE A 4 -43.04 32.27 -47.83
CA ILE A 4 -42.42 32.03 -46.50
C ILE A 4 -41.11 31.20 -46.57
N ARG A 5 -39.98 31.93 -46.54
CA ARG A 5 -38.65 31.41 -46.17
C ARG A 5 -38.57 31.33 -44.63
N ALA A 6 -38.50 30.13 -44.06
CA ALA A 6 -38.20 29.94 -42.65
C ALA A 6 -36.67 29.95 -42.43
N LYS A 7 -36.18 30.96 -41.71
CA LYS A 7 -34.81 30.99 -41.16
C LYS A 7 -34.78 30.12 -39.92
N VAL A 8 -33.95 29.08 -39.92
CA VAL A 8 -33.62 28.30 -38.72
C VAL A 8 -32.63 29.11 -37.90
N PHE A 9 -33.07 29.62 -36.74
CA PHE A 9 -32.18 30.17 -35.72
C PHE A 9 -31.63 29.02 -34.88
N PHE A 10 -30.31 28.84 -34.90
CA PHE A 10 -29.59 28.03 -33.90
C PHE A 10 -29.53 28.85 -32.60
N THR A 11 -30.38 28.53 -31.63
CA THR A 11 -30.20 28.97 -30.24
C THR A 11 -29.28 27.98 -29.54
N THR A 12 -27.99 28.33 -29.45
CA THR A 12 -27.01 27.68 -28.58
C THR A 12 -27.37 27.96 -27.13
N ALA A 13 -28.01 27.01 -26.45
CA ALA A 13 -28.22 27.07 -25.02
C ALA A 13 -26.90 26.81 -24.30
N PHE A 14 -26.27 27.88 -23.81
CA PHE A 14 -25.16 27.79 -22.85
C PHE A 14 -25.74 27.24 -21.53
N LEU A 15 -25.53 25.95 -21.28
CA LEU A 15 -25.75 25.35 -19.97
C LEU A 15 -24.68 25.91 -19.02
N LEU A 16 -25.07 26.89 -18.20
CA LEU A 16 -24.32 27.29 -17.02
C LEU A 16 -24.24 26.09 -16.07
N PHE A 17 -23.08 25.43 -16.05
CA PHE A 17 -22.72 24.51 -14.97
C PHE A 17 -22.57 25.32 -13.67
N THR A 18 -23.59 25.25 -12.82
CA THR A 18 -23.46 25.68 -11.42
C THR A 18 -22.51 24.70 -10.72
N PHE A 19 -21.25 25.10 -10.58
CA PHE A 19 -20.30 24.48 -9.65
C PHE A 19 -20.86 24.60 -8.24
N ILE A 20 -21.40 23.52 -7.68
CA ILE A 20 -21.55 23.41 -6.23
C ILE A 20 -20.15 23.09 -5.70
N SER A 21 -19.46 24.14 -5.28
CA SER A 21 -18.21 24.07 -4.55
C SER A 21 -18.42 23.23 -3.29
N PHE A 22 -17.83 22.04 -3.23
CA PHE A 22 -17.37 21.54 -1.94
C PHE A 22 -16.37 22.58 -1.47
N THR A 23 -16.76 23.42 -0.51
CA THR A 23 -15.85 24.34 0.15
C THR A 23 -14.73 23.51 0.75
N GLN A 24 -13.60 23.51 0.06
CA GLN A 24 -12.36 22.95 0.52
C GLN A 24 -11.95 23.84 1.71
N ALA A 25 -12.32 23.43 2.93
CA ALA A 25 -11.75 24.02 4.12
C ALA A 25 -10.30 23.51 4.21
N GLN A 26 -9.44 23.98 3.31
CA GLN A 26 -8.00 23.94 3.56
C GLN A 26 -7.79 24.83 4.75
N SER A 27 -7.52 24.23 5.91
CA SER A 27 -6.96 24.95 7.04
C SER A 27 -5.80 25.79 6.52
N PRO A 28 -5.71 27.09 6.88
CA PRO A 28 -4.61 27.94 6.43
C PRO A 28 -3.27 27.24 6.74
N PRO A 29 -2.26 27.38 5.86
CA PRO A 29 -0.97 26.74 6.07
C PRO A 29 -0.45 27.12 7.45
N LYS A 30 -0.17 26.12 8.29
CA LYS A 30 0.33 26.36 9.64
C LYS A 30 1.66 27.09 9.57
N ALA A 31 1.78 28.21 10.27
CA ALA A 31 3.03 28.96 10.39
C ALA A 31 4.17 28.07 10.87
N PHE A 32 5.33 28.14 10.21
CA PHE A 32 6.50 27.33 10.55
C PHE A 32 6.94 27.60 12.00
N THR A 33 7.36 26.54 12.69
CA THR A 33 7.90 26.67 14.06
C THR A 33 9.23 27.43 14.02
N PRO A 34 9.67 28.02 15.14
CA PRO A 34 10.97 28.68 15.22
C PRO A 34 12.13 27.79 14.78
N GLU A 35 12.11 26.49 15.13
CA GLU A 35 13.11 25.52 14.68
C GLU A 35 13.11 25.36 13.16
N LEU A 36 11.94 25.24 12.51
CA LEU A 36 11.88 25.10 11.05
C LEU A 36 12.35 26.38 10.33
N ASN A 37 12.07 27.57 10.88
CA ASN A 37 12.59 28.83 10.31
C ASN A 37 14.12 28.92 10.37
N LYS A 38 14.75 28.46 11.47
CA LYS A 38 16.21 28.43 11.58
C LYS A 38 16.87 27.61 10.47
N VAL A 39 16.24 26.52 10.02
CA VAL A 39 16.74 25.71 8.90
C VAL A 39 16.72 26.52 7.60
N LEU A 40 15.63 27.22 7.30
CA LEU A 40 15.52 28.08 6.11
C LEU A 40 16.53 29.23 6.14
N ASP A 41 16.69 29.88 7.30
CA ASP A 41 17.65 30.97 7.48
C ASP A 41 19.09 30.49 7.30
N TYR A 42 19.42 29.29 7.78
CA TYR A 42 20.73 28.68 7.58
C TYR A 42 21.06 28.52 6.10
N PHE A 43 20.20 27.85 5.32
CA PHE A 43 20.46 27.61 3.90
C PHE A 43 20.37 28.89 3.06
N LYS A 44 19.49 29.83 3.44
CA LYS A 44 19.44 31.16 2.82
C LYS A 44 20.74 31.93 3.01
N LYS A 45 21.31 31.89 4.23
CA LYS A 45 22.61 32.54 4.54
C LYS A 45 23.78 31.84 3.84
N LYS A 46 23.72 30.52 3.69
CA LYS A 46 24.72 29.74 2.96
C LYS A 46 24.78 30.11 1.47
N GLY A 47 23.64 30.57 0.91
CA GLY A 47 23.55 31.02 -0.48
C GLY A 47 23.36 29.90 -1.50
N ASP A 48 23.13 28.66 -1.05
CA ASP A 48 22.83 27.52 -1.93
C ASP A 48 21.32 27.44 -2.17
N THR A 49 20.89 27.73 -3.40
CA THR A 49 19.47 27.75 -3.76
C THR A 49 18.87 26.35 -3.75
N GLU A 50 19.61 25.32 -4.16
CA GLU A 50 19.08 23.95 -4.25
C GLU A 50 18.94 23.33 -2.85
N GLN A 51 19.89 23.56 -1.94
CA GLN A 51 19.74 23.16 -0.55
C GLN A 51 18.64 23.96 0.18
N TYR A 52 18.43 25.23 -0.17
CA TYR A 52 17.27 25.98 0.33
C TYR A 52 15.93 25.36 -0.12
N GLN A 53 15.81 24.98 -1.40
CA GLN A 53 14.62 24.27 -1.90
C GLN A 53 14.46 22.90 -1.23
N THR A 54 15.57 22.21 -0.94
CA THR A 54 15.59 20.95 -0.20
C THR A 54 15.01 21.12 1.21
N ALA A 55 15.42 22.16 1.93
CA ALA A 55 14.86 22.50 3.23
C ALA A 55 13.37 22.81 3.15
N LEU A 56 12.96 23.62 2.16
CA LEU A 56 11.56 23.97 1.94
C LEU A 56 10.70 22.73 1.67
N PHE A 57 11.19 21.76 0.88
CA PHE A 57 10.51 20.50 0.63
C PHE A 57 10.24 19.72 1.92
N LEU A 58 11.24 19.54 2.79
CA LEU A 58 11.05 18.82 4.06
C LEU A 58 10.04 19.54 4.97
N ILE A 59 10.24 20.85 5.15
CA ILE A 59 9.44 21.67 6.08
C ILE A 59 7.97 21.74 5.64
N THR A 60 7.70 21.80 4.33
CA THR A 60 6.33 21.85 3.81
C THR A 60 5.58 20.52 3.90
N ASN A 61 6.29 19.40 4.06
CA ASN A 61 5.69 18.06 4.14
C ASN A 61 5.72 17.45 5.56
N ILE A 62 6.34 18.12 6.54
CA ILE A 62 6.55 17.59 7.89
C ILE A 62 5.27 17.20 8.66
N ASP A 63 4.13 17.83 8.36
CA ASP A 63 2.88 17.68 9.11
C ASP A 63 2.29 16.27 9.10
N GLY A 64 2.64 15.47 8.09
CA GLY A 64 2.18 14.08 7.96
C GLY A 64 3.02 13.07 8.73
N HIS A 65 4.18 13.48 9.26
CA HIS A 65 5.19 12.57 9.80
C HIS A 65 5.19 12.53 11.33
N TYR A 66 5.26 11.32 11.87
CA TYR A 66 5.26 11.07 13.31
C TYR A 66 5.95 9.74 13.65
N SER A 67 6.44 9.63 14.87
CA SER A 67 6.87 8.35 15.45
C SER A 67 5.71 7.70 16.19
N SER A 68 5.45 6.40 15.96
CA SER A 68 4.69 5.57 16.89
C SER A 68 5.67 4.86 17.82
N LYS A 69 5.63 5.19 19.11
CA LYS A 69 6.53 4.62 20.12
C LYS A 69 5.72 3.84 21.14
N ASN A 70 6.25 2.70 21.58
CA ASN A 70 5.77 2.02 22.77
C ASN A 70 6.67 2.38 23.94
N ILE A 71 6.09 3.03 24.94
CA ILE A 71 6.76 3.32 26.22
C ILE A 71 6.33 2.29 27.25
N TRP A 72 7.20 2.05 28.23
CA TRP A 72 6.90 1.22 29.38
C TRP A 72 6.45 2.09 30.54
N LEU A 73 5.34 1.73 31.17
CA LEU A 73 4.85 2.40 32.38
C LEU A 73 4.94 1.46 33.58
N ASP A 74 5.36 1.99 34.73
CA ASP A 74 5.24 1.28 36.00
C ASP A 74 3.78 1.29 36.51
N LYS A 75 3.53 0.62 37.65
CA LYS A 75 2.20 0.57 38.28
C LYS A 75 1.60 1.94 38.65
N SER A 76 2.42 2.97 38.77
CA SER A 76 1.98 4.35 39.07
C SER A 76 1.71 5.16 37.81
N GLY A 77 1.95 4.59 36.62
CA GLY A 77 1.81 5.26 35.34
C GLY A 77 3.02 6.11 34.94
N LYS A 78 4.16 5.98 35.64
CA LYS A 78 5.40 6.69 35.31
C LYS A 78 6.16 5.92 34.25
N GLU A 79 6.73 6.65 33.29
CA GLU A 79 7.57 6.06 32.24
C GLU A 79 8.84 5.44 32.81
N VAL A 80 9.11 4.21 32.39
CA VAL A 80 10.31 3.42 32.67
C VAL A 80 11.10 3.33 31.38
N PHE A 81 12.22 4.04 31.34
CA PHE A 81 13.08 4.03 30.17
C PHE A 81 13.94 2.76 30.13
N PHE A 82 13.91 2.05 29.01
CA PHE A 82 14.76 0.91 28.74
C PHE A 82 15.43 1.08 27.37
N ASN A 83 16.76 1.20 27.35
CA ASN A 83 17.50 1.38 26.11
C ASN A 83 18.32 0.13 25.80
N THR A 84 17.94 -0.55 24.72
CA THR A 84 18.56 -1.80 24.26
C THR A 84 19.98 -1.59 23.78
N THR A 85 20.30 -0.45 23.17
CA THR A 85 21.62 -0.18 22.58
C THR A 85 22.70 0.15 23.61
N LYS A 86 22.36 0.20 24.91
CA LYS A 86 23.32 0.34 26.01
C LYS A 86 23.90 -0.99 26.50
N PHE A 87 23.38 -2.12 26.01
CA PHE A 87 23.90 -3.45 26.33
C PHE A 87 24.99 -3.87 25.33
N ALA A 88 25.74 -4.93 25.64
CA ALA A 88 26.78 -5.45 24.76
C ALA A 88 26.19 -6.05 23.47
N ASP A 89 25.06 -6.73 23.60
CA ASP A 89 24.34 -7.39 22.52
C ASP A 89 22.84 -7.55 22.87
N ILE A 90 22.07 -8.09 21.93
CA ILE A 90 20.63 -8.30 22.08
C ILE A 90 20.29 -9.34 23.15
N GLU A 91 21.14 -10.34 23.39
CA GLU A 91 20.90 -11.37 24.40
C GLU A 91 21.00 -10.77 25.82
N GLU A 92 22.01 -9.94 26.06
CA GLU A 92 22.16 -9.21 27.32
C GLU A 92 21.05 -8.17 27.51
N ALA A 93 20.59 -7.51 26.44
CA ALA A 93 19.43 -6.63 26.51
C ALA A 93 18.16 -7.39 26.91
N ILE A 94 17.92 -8.59 26.35
CA ILE A 94 16.79 -9.45 26.73
C ILE A 94 16.88 -9.85 28.20
N LYS A 95 18.05 -10.28 28.69
CA LYS A 95 18.26 -10.63 30.10
C LYS A 95 18.04 -9.42 31.02
N GLY A 96 18.53 -8.25 30.63
CA GLY A 96 18.32 -6.99 31.35
C GLY A 96 16.85 -6.61 31.44
N PHE A 97 16.11 -6.77 30.34
CA PHE A 97 14.69 -6.51 30.30
C PHE A 97 13.88 -7.50 31.14
N GLN A 98 14.26 -8.78 31.15
CA GLN A 98 13.63 -9.80 31.99
C GLN A 98 13.81 -9.47 33.48
N LYS A 99 15.02 -9.10 33.91
CA LYS A 99 15.27 -8.65 35.28
C LYS A 99 14.41 -7.45 35.67
N LEU A 100 14.21 -6.52 34.74
CA LEU A 100 13.32 -5.36 34.97
C LEU A 100 11.87 -5.80 35.15
N LYS A 101 11.37 -6.70 34.29
CA LYS A 101 10.00 -7.27 34.40
C LYS A 101 9.79 -8.08 35.67
N ASP A 102 10.80 -8.79 36.14
CA ASP A 102 10.73 -9.54 37.39
C ASP A 102 10.70 -8.61 38.62
N SER A 103 11.27 -7.40 38.49
CA SER A 103 11.38 -6.42 39.57
C SER A 103 10.15 -5.51 39.69
N ILE A 104 9.51 -5.16 38.57
CA ILE A 104 8.37 -4.23 38.53
C ILE A 104 7.32 -4.65 37.49
N VAL A 105 6.06 -4.32 37.77
CA VAL A 105 4.98 -4.46 36.78
C VAL A 105 5.16 -3.41 35.69
N LEU A 106 5.32 -3.87 34.45
CA LEU A 106 5.43 -3.03 33.27
C LEU A 106 4.18 -3.16 32.39
N THR A 107 3.60 -2.02 32.04
CA THR A 107 2.49 -1.94 31.08
C THR A 107 2.95 -1.18 29.83
N PRO A 108 2.84 -1.75 28.62
CA PRO A 108 3.17 -1.02 27.41
C PRO A 108 2.08 0.00 27.08
N LYS A 109 2.47 1.17 26.60
CA LYS A 109 1.55 2.20 26.09
C LYS A 109 2.07 2.76 24.78
N GLU A 110 1.23 2.72 23.75
CA GLU A 110 1.51 3.39 22.49
C GLU A 110 1.32 4.91 22.64
N ILE A 111 2.28 5.67 22.13
CA ILE A 111 2.23 7.14 22.03
C ILE A 111 2.61 7.58 20.62
N ILE A 112 2.01 8.67 20.18
CA ILE A 112 2.29 9.31 18.89
C ILE A 112 3.05 10.62 19.14
N ILE A 113 4.21 10.79 18.50
CA ILE A 113 5.02 12.00 18.58
C ILE A 113 5.14 12.58 17.17
N LYS A 114 4.57 13.75 16.92
CA LYS A 114 4.62 14.42 15.61
C LYS A 114 5.96 15.10 15.43
N ASP A 115 6.56 14.96 14.25
CA ASP A 115 7.90 15.51 13.99
C ASP A 115 7.92 17.02 14.07
N ARG A 116 6.90 17.69 13.54
CA ARG A 116 6.76 19.16 13.58
C ARG A 116 6.94 19.72 15.00
N ASP A 117 6.54 18.94 16.01
CA ASP A 117 6.49 19.40 17.40
C ASP A 117 7.82 19.16 18.14
N VAL A 118 8.70 18.28 17.64
CA VAL A 118 9.92 17.84 18.36
C VAL A 118 11.22 17.96 17.56
N ILE A 119 11.15 18.15 16.24
CA ILE A 119 12.36 18.18 15.40
C ILE A 119 13.18 19.44 15.66
N GLU A 120 14.49 19.26 15.78
CA GLU A 120 15.44 20.37 15.95
C GLU A 120 16.00 20.85 14.61
N SER A 121 16.32 22.13 14.53
CA SER A 121 16.95 22.72 13.34
C SER A 121 18.31 22.07 13.01
N SER A 122 19.12 21.80 14.04
CA SER A 122 20.42 21.12 13.94
C SER A 122 20.31 19.77 13.23
N PHE A 123 19.31 18.98 13.59
CA PHE A 123 19.01 17.67 13.01
C PHE A 123 18.70 17.78 11.51
N LEU A 124 17.77 18.66 11.12
CA LEU A 124 17.38 18.81 9.72
C LEU A 124 18.51 19.35 8.86
N ILE A 125 19.27 20.34 9.36
CA ILE A 125 20.43 20.89 8.65
C ILE A 125 21.44 19.77 8.39
N LYS A 126 21.79 18.98 9.41
CA LYS A 126 22.72 17.86 9.26
C LYS A 126 22.23 16.82 8.25
N ASN A 127 20.94 16.43 8.32
CA ASN A 127 20.38 15.49 7.35
C ASN A 127 20.44 16.03 5.92
N ILE A 128 20.08 17.30 5.70
CA ILE A 128 20.11 17.93 4.37
C ILE A 128 21.53 17.96 3.82
N GLU A 129 22.51 18.42 4.61
CA GLU A 129 23.91 18.49 4.17
C GLU A 129 24.44 17.11 3.77
N LEU A 130 24.24 16.10 4.61
CA LEU A 130 24.74 14.74 4.36
C LEU A 130 24.03 14.06 3.18
N ALA A 131 22.71 14.23 3.04
CA ALA A 131 21.96 13.68 1.91
C ALA A 131 22.34 14.36 0.60
N TYR A 132 22.48 15.69 0.61
CA TYR A 132 22.87 16.46 -0.56
C TYR A 132 24.30 16.11 -1.00
N GLN A 133 25.21 15.95 -0.03
CA GLN A 133 26.57 15.48 -0.30
C GLN A 133 26.56 14.10 -0.99
N SER A 134 25.84 13.12 -0.44
CA SER A 134 25.79 11.77 -1.02
C SER A 134 25.12 11.74 -2.39
N TRP A 135 24.16 12.62 -2.66
CA TRP A 135 23.54 12.76 -3.98
C TRP A 135 24.47 13.41 -5.01
N LYS A 136 25.19 14.48 -4.64
CA LYS A 136 26.02 15.25 -5.60
C LYS A 136 27.39 14.66 -5.86
N GLN A 137 27.97 13.94 -4.90
CA GLN A 137 29.38 13.51 -4.96
C GLN A 137 29.57 12.07 -5.44
N ASN A 138 28.50 11.27 -5.52
CA ASN A 138 28.60 9.87 -5.88
C ASN A 138 28.24 9.62 -7.36
N PRO A 139 28.97 8.73 -8.07
CA PRO A 139 28.72 8.44 -9.48
C PRO A 139 27.36 7.77 -9.73
N TRP A 140 26.96 6.82 -8.89
CA TRP A 140 25.68 6.10 -9.00
C TRP A 140 24.43 6.95 -8.77
N SER A 141 24.57 8.14 -8.20
CA SER A 141 23.46 9.07 -7.95
C SER A 141 23.37 10.20 -8.98
N SER A 142 24.30 10.25 -9.94
CA SER A 142 24.43 11.33 -10.93
C SER A 142 23.24 11.44 -11.89
N SER A 143 22.49 10.36 -12.10
CA SER A 143 21.31 10.30 -12.96
C SER A 143 20.04 10.85 -12.29
N TYR A 144 20.03 10.99 -10.97
CA TYR A 144 18.83 11.40 -10.24
C TYR A 144 18.58 12.90 -10.34
N ASP A 145 17.34 13.25 -10.66
CA ASP A 145 16.88 14.63 -10.60
C ASP A 145 16.58 15.08 -9.16
N PHE A 146 16.35 16.38 -8.99
CA PHE A 146 16.04 16.98 -7.71
C PHE A 146 14.80 16.36 -7.04
N LYS A 147 13.77 16.01 -7.82
CA LYS A 147 12.55 15.37 -7.31
C LYS A 147 12.85 13.99 -6.73
N THR A 148 13.62 13.18 -7.43
CA THR A 148 14.06 11.85 -7.01
C THR A 148 14.87 11.93 -5.72
N PHE A 149 15.80 12.88 -5.65
CA PHE A 149 16.55 13.17 -4.44
C PHE A 149 15.63 13.51 -3.26
N CYS A 150 14.69 14.46 -3.44
CA CYS A 150 13.78 14.90 -2.40
C CYS A 150 12.88 13.78 -1.86
N GLU A 151 12.34 12.94 -2.74
CA GLU A 151 11.38 11.90 -2.35
C GLU A 151 12.07 10.64 -1.79
N TYR A 152 13.26 10.30 -2.27
CA TYR A 152 13.77 8.94 -2.13
C TYR A 152 15.21 8.82 -1.58
N ILE A 153 15.92 9.93 -1.34
CA ILE A 153 17.25 9.97 -0.69
C ILE A 153 17.23 10.86 0.55
N LEU A 154 16.73 12.08 0.39
CA LEU A 154 16.65 13.14 1.39
C LEU A 154 15.89 12.78 2.67
N PRO A 155 14.76 12.04 2.63
CA PRO A 155 13.94 11.87 3.81
C PRO A 155 14.72 11.36 5.01
N TYR A 156 14.61 12.09 6.12
CA TYR A 156 15.25 11.75 7.40
C TYR A 156 14.57 10.57 8.11
N ARG A 157 13.49 10.04 7.54
CA ARG A 157 12.74 8.91 8.06
C ARG A 157 12.12 8.09 6.93
N SER A 158 11.62 6.92 7.29
CA SER A 158 11.09 5.91 6.37
C SER A 158 9.59 5.71 6.55
N LEU A 159 9.16 5.38 7.77
CA LEU A 159 7.78 5.07 8.15
C LEU A 159 7.44 5.86 9.43
N THR A 160 7.13 5.16 10.52
CA THR A 160 6.78 5.72 11.83
C THR A 160 7.73 5.27 12.94
N GLU A 161 8.93 4.81 12.58
CA GLU A 161 10.00 4.47 13.51
C GLU A 161 10.42 5.67 14.37
N PRO A 162 11.07 5.46 15.54
CA PRO A 162 11.65 6.54 16.32
C PRO A 162 12.50 7.52 15.50
N LEU A 163 12.29 8.83 15.70
CA LEU A 163 13.12 9.88 15.10
C LEU A 163 14.54 9.84 15.69
N GLU A 164 15.54 9.53 14.86
CA GLU A 164 16.95 9.39 15.25
C GLU A 164 17.89 9.98 14.17
N ASP A 165 19.07 10.46 14.57
CA ASP A 165 20.12 10.96 13.67
C ASP A 165 20.99 9.81 13.18
N TRP A 166 20.55 9.15 12.10
CA TRP A 166 21.10 7.86 11.65
C TRP A 166 22.09 7.95 10.48
N ARG A 167 22.07 9.03 9.69
CA ARG A 167 22.67 9.03 8.34
C ARG A 167 24.18 8.79 8.36
N SER A 168 24.91 9.44 9.27
CA SER A 168 26.36 9.25 9.40
C SER A 168 26.74 7.85 9.85
N GLU A 169 25.95 7.25 10.74
CA GLU A 169 26.20 5.90 11.25
C GLU A 169 26.00 4.85 10.15
N TYR A 170 24.93 4.95 9.37
CA TYR A 170 24.70 4.09 8.22
C TYR A 170 25.73 4.31 7.11
N GLN A 171 26.14 5.54 6.84
CA GLN A 171 27.24 5.82 5.90
C GLN A 171 28.51 5.07 6.32
N PHE A 172 28.89 5.18 7.58
CA PHE A 172 30.07 4.49 8.10
C PHE A 172 29.93 2.97 8.05
N ALA A 173 28.76 2.43 8.41
CA ALA A 173 28.50 1.00 8.42
C ALA A 173 28.57 0.37 7.01
N TYR A 174 28.07 1.08 5.99
CA TYR A 174 27.90 0.53 4.64
C TYR A 174 28.84 1.13 3.57
N GLN A 175 29.73 2.06 3.90
CA GLN A 175 30.69 2.62 2.93
C GLN A 175 31.51 1.55 2.20
N LYS A 176 31.78 0.40 2.85
CA LYS A 176 32.55 -0.69 2.26
C LYS A 176 31.86 -1.33 1.05
N SER A 177 30.52 -1.29 0.99
CA SER A 177 29.73 -1.80 -0.12
C SER A 177 30.02 -1.07 -1.45
N THR A 178 30.69 0.09 -1.40
CA THR A 178 31.04 0.89 -2.58
C THR A 178 32.36 0.50 -3.26
N THR A 179 33.18 -0.35 -2.64
CA THR A 179 34.60 -0.51 -3.05
C THR A 179 34.82 -1.45 -4.24
N ASN A 180 33.84 -2.30 -4.59
CA ASN A 180 33.94 -3.32 -5.64
C ASN A 180 32.72 -3.34 -6.57
N LEU A 181 32.29 -2.15 -7.04
CA LEU A 181 31.26 -2.05 -8.07
C LEU A 181 31.87 -2.23 -9.45
N SER A 182 31.23 -3.05 -10.28
CA SER A 182 31.59 -3.30 -11.67
C SER A 182 31.29 -2.06 -12.52
N ASP A 183 30.12 -1.46 -12.32
CA ASP A 183 29.76 -0.15 -12.83
C ASP A 183 29.52 0.83 -11.67
N LYS A 184 30.43 1.81 -11.54
CA LYS A 184 30.33 2.84 -10.49
C LYS A 184 29.13 3.77 -10.68
N ASN A 185 28.50 3.78 -11.86
CA ASN A 185 27.30 4.59 -12.13
C ASN A 185 25.99 3.81 -11.92
N ASP A 186 26.05 2.52 -11.55
CA ASP A 186 24.85 1.70 -11.36
C ASP A 186 24.37 1.72 -9.89
N PRO A 187 23.29 2.45 -9.57
CA PRO A 187 22.72 2.43 -8.22
C PRO A 187 22.12 1.08 -7.82
N VAL A 188 21.68 0.27 -8.79
CA VAL A 188 21.07 -1.04 -8.54
C VAL A 188 22.14 -2.07 -8.16
N GLU A 189 23.34 -1.97 -8.74
CA GLU A 189 24.49 -2.78 -8.33
C GLU A 189 24.86 -2.49 -6.86
N LEU A 190 24.96 -1.20 -6.49
CA LEU A 190 25.25 -0.82 -5.10
C LEU A 190 24.14 -1.28 -4.14
N CYS A 191 22.88 -1.09 -4.50
CA CYS A 191 21.75 -1.62 -3.73
C CYS A 191 21.87 -3.14 -3.53
N SER A 192 22.22 -3.87 -4.59
CA SER A 192 22.40 -5.32 -4.53
C SER A 192 23.55 -5.75 -3.61
N GLN A 193 24.65 -4.98 -3.56
CA GLN A 193 25.74 -5.24 -2.61
C GLN A 193 25.31 -4.97 -1.17
N ILE A 194 24.62 -3.86 -0.91
CA ILE A 194 24.07 -3.55 0.42
C ILE A 194 23.14 -4.67 0.89
N ILE A 195 22.25 -5.17 0.03
CA ILE A 195 21.33 -6.27 0.38
C ILE A 195 22.11 -7.52 0.76
N LYS A 196 23.18 -7.87 0.02
CA LYS A 196 24.04 -9.01 0.38
C LYS A 196 24.74 -8.80 1.72
N ASP A 197 25.17 -7.58 2.01
CA ASP A 197 25.82 -7.25 3.29
C ASP A 197 24.86 -7.38 4.47
N ILE A 198 23.54 -7.25 4.28
CA ILE A 198 22.53 -7.38 5.34
C ILE A 198 21.81 -8.75 5.34
N LYS A 199 22.18 -9.69 4.48
CA LYS A 199 21.56 -11.04 4.42
C LYS A 199 21.63 -11.82 5.74
N HIS A 200 22.58 -11.47 6.60
CA HIS A 200 22.77 -12.09 7.91
C HIS A 200 21.86 -11.52 9.01
N PHE A 201 20.96 -10.59 8.68
CA PHE A 201 19.97 -10.09 9.64
C PHE A 201 18.79 -11.06 9.74
N ASP A 202 18.36 -11.39 10.95
CA ASP A 202 17.38 -12.44 11.18
C ASP A 202 15.93 -11.94 11.14
N PHE A 203 15.06 -12.70 10.47
CA PHE A 203 13.63 -12.44 10.50
C PHE A 203 13.01 -13.00 11.78
N VAL A 204 12.39 -12.13 12.58
CA VAL A 204 11.67 -12.50 13.80
C VAL A 204 10.27 -11.86 13.83
N THR A 205 9.26 -12.67 14.12
CA THR A 205 7.86 -12.21 14.26
C THR A 205 7.52 -11.78 15.68
N SER A 206 8.21 -12.34 16.67
CA SER A 206 8.01 -12.04 18.10
C SER A 206 9.25 -11.37 18.67
N ARG A 207 9.01 -10.43 19.59
CA ARG A 207 10.05 -9.64 20.27
C ARG A 207 9.63 -9.39 21.72
N PHE A 208 10.61 -9.23 22.60
CA PHE A 208 10.36 -8.96 24.01
C PHE A 208 9.78 -7.55 24.24
N ASP A 209 10.13 -6.60 23.37
CA ASP A 209 9.67 -5.21 23.38
C ASP A 209 8.60 -5.00 22.30
N PRO A 210 7.34 -4.64 22.63
CA PRO A 210 6.24 -4.58 21.68
C PRO A 210 6.31 -3.38 20.71
N LYS A 211 7.47 -2.72 20.55
CA LYS A 211 7.70 -1.71 19.50
C LYS A 211 7.21 -2.20 18.13
N GLN A 212 6.39 -1.36 17.47
CA GLN A 212 5.89 -1.64 16.13
C GLN A 212 7.01 -1.65 15.09
N LEU A 213 7.93 -0.69 15.20
CA LEU A 213 9.14 -0.53 14.38
C LEU A 213 10.32 -0.20 15.29
N LEU A 214 11.50 -0.73 14.95
CA LEU A 214 12.76 -0.39 15.61
C LEU A 214 13.31 0.93 15.08
N GLY A 215 13.99 1.68 15.95
CA GLY A 215 14.78 2.85 15.53
C GLY A 215 15.98 2.44 14.67
N PRO A 216 16.53 3.33 13.82
CA PRO A 216 17.71 3.03 13.01
C PRO A 216 18.91 2.48 13.81
N SER A 217 19.20 3.05 14.98
CA SER A 217 20.29 2.53 15.84
C SER A 217 19.99 1.13 16.39
N GLU A 218 18.73 0.87 16.76
CA GLU A 218 18.28 -0.44 17.21
C GLU A 218 18.36 -1.47 16.09
N LEU A 219 18.04 -1.11 14.85
CA LEU A 219 18.16 -2.02 13.71
C LEU A 219 19.61 -2.52 13.52
N LEU A 220 20.60 -1.62 13.61
CA LEU A 220 22.01 -1.99 13.51
C LEU A 220 22.50 -2.83 14.70
N PHE A 221 21.96 -2.57 15.90
CA PHE A 221 22.29 -3.29 17.12
C PHE A 221 21.66 -4.69 17.18
N TRP A 222 20.34 -4.78 16.97
CA TRP A 222 19.57 -6.00 17.09
C TRP A 222 19.93 -7.00 16.00
N ARG A 223 20.16 -6.51 14.78
CA ARG A 223 20.35 -7.33 13.57
C ARG A 223 19.23 -8.36 13.34
N GLN A 224 18.05 -8.09 13.88
CA GLN A 224 16.87 -8.93 13.71
C GLN A 224 15.61 -8.06 13.72
N GLY A 225 14.58 -8.44 12.98
CA GLY A 225 13.33 -7.69 12.91
C GLY A 225 12.23 -8.36 12.10
N ASN A 226 11.07 -7.73 12.05
CA ASN A 226 9.98 -8.16 11.17
C ASN A 226 10.20 -7.62 9.73
N CYS A 227 9.28 -7.89 8.79
CA CYS A 227 9.50 -7.48 7.39
C CYS A 227 9.71 -5.95 7.26
N PRO A 228 8.88 -5.09 7.88
CA PRO A 228 9.13 -3.63 7.87
C PRO A 228 10.52 -3.22 8.40
N ASP A 229 10.99 -3.84 9.49
CA ASP A 229 12.30 -3.52 10.08
C ASP A 229 13.45 -3.86 9.11
N LEU A 230 13.45 -5.07 8.54
CA LEU A 230 14.48 -5.50 7.59
C LEU A 230 14.47 -4.66 6.30
N ALA A 231 13.27 -4.29 5.85
CA ALA A 231 13.09 -3.42 4.70
C ALA A 231 13.56 -1.98 4.98
N ASN A 232 13.45 -1.50 6.23
CA ASN A 232 14.00 -0.23 6.69
C ASN A 232 15.54 -0.24 6.72
N VAL A 233 16.19 -1.34 7.13
CA VAL A 233 17.66 -1.43 7.12
C VAL A 233 18.21 -1.19 5.72
N ALA A 234 17.69 -1.91 4.72
CA ALA A 234 18.09 -1.76 3.32
C ALA A 234 17.89 -0.32 2.83
N LEU A 235 16.75 0.28 3.17
CA LEU A 235 16.41 1.64 2.79
C LEU A 235 17.35 2.67 3.43
N PHE A 236 17.59 2.61 4.74
CA PHE A 236 18.50 3.54 5.42
C PHE A 236 19.93 3.40 4.89
N ALA A 237 20.42 2.17 4.71
CA ALA A 237 21.74 1.91 4.14
C ALA A 237 21.88 2.53 2.74
N CYS A 238 20.91 2.26 1.84
CA CYS A 238 20.90 2.82 0.49
C CYS A 238 20.85 4.36 0.49
N ARG A 239 19.89 4.95 1.21
CA ARG A 239 19.73 6.41 1.28
C ARG A 239 20.94 7.10 1.89
N SER A 240 21.62 6.47 2.85
CA SER A 240 22.84 7.01 3.46
C SER A 240 23.95 7.23 2.42
N LEU A 241 24.05 6.36 1.42
CA LEU A 241 25.03 6.39 0.34
C LEU A 241 24.52 7.09 -0.94
N GLY A 242 23.34 7.72 -0.90
CA GLY A 242 22.79 8.45 -2.06
C GLY A 242 22.05 7.58 -3.08
N VAL A 243 21.68 6.35 -2.73
CA VAL A 243 20.84 5.49 -3.58
C VAL A 243 19.37 5.76 -3.28
N ALA A 244 18.58 6.06 -4.30
CA ALA A 244 17.16 6.38 -4.18
C ALA A 244 16.34 5.10 -3.95
N VAL A 245 15.73 4.99 -2.75
CA VAL A 245 14.93 3.82 -2.35
C VAL A 245 13.64 4.24 -1.67
N THR A 246 12.56 3.49 -1.91
CA THR A 246 11.27 3.63 -1.20
C THR A 246 10.55 2.29 -1.07
N PHE A 247 9.28 2.30 -0.68
CA PHE A 247 8.39 1.14 -0.67
C PHE A 247 7.27 1.28 -1.66
N ASP A 248 6.91 0.16 -2.26
CA ASP A 248 5.65 -0.04 -2.95
C ASP A 248 4.86 -1.15 -2.25
N PHE A 249 3.54 -1.15 -2.41
CA PHE A 249 2.67 -2.14 -1.79
C PHE A 249 1.37 -2.35 -2.54
N THR A 250 0.83 -3.57 -2.43
CA THR A 250 -0.56 -3.87 -2.75
C THR A 250 -1.37 -3.97 -1.45
N PRO A 251 -2.44 -3.18 -1.28
CA PRO A 251 -3.21 -3.17 -0.03
C PRO A 251 -3.94 -4.50 0.17
N HIS A 252 -4.39 -5.11 -0.92
CA HIS A 252 -5.05 -6.42 -0.96
C HIS A 252 -4.76 -7.04 -2.33
N TYR A 253 -4.19 -8.24 -2.36
CA TYR A 253 -4.16 -9.02 -3.60
C TYR A 253 -5.59 -9.27 -4.09
N ALA A 254 -5.78 -9.19 -5.40
CA ALA A 254 -7.11 -9.21 -6.00
C ALA A 254 -7.61 -10.61 -6.32
N ALA A 255 -6.68 -11.56 -6.54
CA ALA A 255 -6.97 -12.98 -6.69
C ALA A 255 -6.16 -13.90 -5.79
N SER A 256 -5.59 -13.31 -4.73
CA SER A 256 -4.85 -14.03 -3.70
C SER A 256 -5.19 -13.41 -2.34
N SER A 257 -4.61 -13.92 -1.25
CA SER A 257 -4.92 -13.44 0.11
C SER A 257 -3.80 -12.56 0.62
N ASN A 258 -4.16 -11.71 1.58
CA ASN A 258 -3.27 -10.76 2.26
C ASN A 258 -2.89 -9.56 1.40
N ARG A 259 -2.15 -8.66 2.05
CA ARG A 259 -1.44 -7.51 1.51
C ARG A 259 0.04 -7.85 1.32
N HIS A 260 0.79 -7.00 0.63
CA HIS A 260 2.24 -7.17 0.53
C HIS A 260 2.95 -5.84 0.32
N PHE A 261 4.15 -5.72 0.89
CA PHE A 261 5.02 -4.55 0.80
C PHE A 261 6.39 -5.02 0.30
N TRP A 262 7.04 -4.20 -0.52
CA TRP A 262 8.40 -4.45 -0.99
C TRP A 262 9.13 -3.12 -1.16
N ASN A 263 10.46 -3.17 -1.20
CA ASN A 263 11.26 -1.99 -1.50
C ASN A 263 11.35 -1.78 -3.02
N THR A 264 11.62 -0.56 -3.43
CA THR A 264 12.04 -0.25 -4.81
C THR A 264 13.31 0.60 -4.79
N VAL A 265 14.26 0.28 -5.66
CA VAL A 265 15.43 1.12 -5.97
C VAL A 265 15.23 1.74 -7.34
N ILE A 266 15.65 2.99 -7.53
CA ILE A 266 15.55 3.65 -8.84
C ILE A 266 16.84 3.37 -9.62
N ASP A 267 16.71 2.89 -10.86
CA ASP A 267 17.86 2.68 -11.73
C ASP A 267 18.36 3.99 -12.39
N ASN A 268 19.43 3.90 -13.18
CA ASN A 268 20.00 5.06 -13.87
C ASN A 268 19.12 5.64 -15.00
N LYS A 269 17.96 5.01 -15.29
CA LYS A 269 16.95 5.47 -16.26
C LYS A 269 15.70 6.01 -15.56
N GLY A 270 15.66 6.03 -14.23
CA GLY A 270 14.50 6.47 -13.45
C GLY A 270 13.44 5.39 -13.25
N VAL A 271 13.72 4.12 -13.55
CA VAL A 271 12.80 3.00 -13.35
C VAL A 271 12.88 2.49 -11.92
N HIS A 272 11.74 2.32 -11.26
CA HIS A 272 11.66 1.68 -9.95
C HIS A 272 11.75 0.16 -10.07
N VAL A 273 12.86 -0.41 -9.59
CA VAL A 273 13.15 -1.84 -9.62
C VAL A 273 12.82 -2.44 -8.24
N PRO A 274 11.89 -3.40 -8.15
CA PRO A 274 11.46 -3.96 -6.88
C PRO A 274 12.49 -4.94 -6.31
N PHE A 275 12.59 -4.99 -4.98
CA PHE A 275 13.38 -5.95 -4.22
C PHE A 275 12.77 -6.17 -2.83
N ASN A 276 13.24 -7.17 -2.08
CA ASN A 276 12.63 -7.53 -0.81
C ASN A 276 13.65 -7.48 0.34
N GLY A 277 13.73 -6.34 1.03
CA GLY A 277 14.53 -6.16 2.24
C GLY A 277 15.93 -6.77 2.15
N ASN A 278 16.19 -7.77 3.00
CA ASN A 278 17.46 -8.51 3.05
C ASN A 278 17.46 -9.86 2.30
N GLN A 279 16.46 -10.13 1.46
CA GLN A 279 16.25 -11.44 0.82
C GLN A 279 16.53 -11.39 -0.69
N ASP A 280 15.54 -10.93 -1.45
CA ASP A 280 15.54 -11.00 -2.91
C ASP A 280 16.11 -9.72 -3.51
N LEU A 281 17.05 -9.88 -4.45
CA LEU A 281 17.75 -8.77 -5.09
C LEU A 281 16.88 -8.06 -6.13
N PRO A 282 17.18 -6.79 -6.45
CA PRO A 282 16.66 -6.11 -7.63
C PRO A 282 16.83 -6.95 -8.90
N TYR A 283 15.89 -6.82 -9.84
CA TYR A 283 15.81 -7.63 -11.08
C TYR A 283 15.65 -9.14 -10.91
N ILE A 284 15.71 -9.68 -9.70
CA ILE A 284 15.39 -11.08 -9.38
C ILE A 284 13.99 -11.17 -8.78
N TYR A 285 13.71 -10.28 -7.84
CA TYR A 285 12.40 -10.20 -7.20
C TYR A 285 11.34 -9.68 -8.18
N SER A 286 10.17 -10.32 -8.18
CA SER A 286 9.01 -9.81 -8.91
C SER A 286 7.74 -9.89 -8.05
N PRO A 287 7.10 -8.75 -7.74
CA PRO A 287 5.85 -8.72 -6.97
C PRO A 287 4.61 -9.04 -7.82
N ASN A 288 4.72 -9.04 -9.16
CA ASN A 288 3.58 -9.20 -10.07
C ASN A 288 3.18 -10.65 -10.36
N HIS A 289 3.75 -11.62 -9.65
CA HIS A 289 3.41 -13.03 -9.81
C HIS A 289 1.99 -13.38 -9.29
N ARG A 290 1.28 -12.44 -8.66
CA ARG A 290 -0.11 -12.57 -8.19
C ARG A 290 -0.91 -11.42 -8.77
N ARG A 291 -2.20 -11.64 -9.06
CA ARG A 291 -3.04 -10.55 -9.59
C ARG A 291 -3.26 -9.45 -8.54
N MET A 292 -2.97 -8.21 -8.94
CA MET A 292 -3.05 -7.02 -8.11
C MET A 292 -4.07 -6.05 -8.69
N GLY A 293 -4.98 -5.56 -7.85
CA GLY A 293 -5.95 -4.56 -8.26
C GLY A 293 -5.37 -3.15 -8.27
N LYS A 294 -4.47 -2.88 -7.32
CA LYS A 294 -3.75 -1.62 -7.14
C LYS A 294 -2.35 -1.85 -6.57
N VAL A 295 -1.43 -0.95 -6.91
CA VAL A 295 -0.13 -0.81 -6.27
C VAL A 295 0.11 0.66 -5.94
N PHE A 296 0.53 0.93 -4.71
CA PHE A 296 0.82 2.27 -4.23
C PHE A 296 2.29 2.40 -3.82
N ARG A 297 2.90 3.54 -4.12
CA ARG A 297 4.25 3.93 -3.72
C ARG A 297 4.23 4.90 -2.58
N SER A 298 5.03 4.65 -1.56
CA SER A 298 5.28 5.61 -0.48
C SER A 298 6.14 6.76 -0.98
N THR A 299 5.73 7.98 -0.64
CA THR A 299 6.43 9.23 -0.92
C THR A 299 6.73 9.94 0.40
N PHE A 300 7.67 10.89 0.41
CA PHE A 300 7.79 11.77 1.56
C PHE A 300 6.73 12.88 1.48
N SER A 301 6.49 13.41 0.28
CA SER A 301 5.53 14.49 0.11
C SER A 301 4.07 14.07 0.25
N ASN A 302 3.24 15.01 0.67
CA ASN A 302 1.80 14.82 0.69
C ASN A 302 1.22 14.95 -0.73
N GLN A 303 0.49 13.92 -1.16
CA GLN A 303 -0.32 13.92 -2.37
C GLN A 303 -1.60 14.73 -2.12
N LYS A 304 -1.65 15.95 -2.68
CA LYS A 304 -2.77 16.91 -2.50
C LYS A 304 -4.14 16.39 -2.94
N GLN A 305 -4.14 15.37 -3.80
CA GLN A 305 -5.35 14.73 -4.33
C GLN A 305 -5.68 13.40 -3.64
N SER A 306 -4.89 12.96 -2.65
CA SER A 306 -5.19 11.76 -1.86
C SER A 306 -6.53 11.88 -1.13
N LEU A 307 -7.17 10.74 -0.85
CA LEU A 307 -8.43 10.71 -0.11
C LEU A 307 -8.31 11.41 1.26
N ALA A 308 -7.20 11.16 1.96
CA ALA A 308 -6.90 11.78 3.25
C ALA A 308 -6.65 13.29 3.19
N ALA A 309 -6.39 13.86 2.01
CA ALA A 309 -6.31 15.31 1.82
C ALA A 309 -7.68 15.96 1.61
N ILE A 310 -8.71 15.19 1.23
CA ILE A 310 -10.06 15.69 0.95
C ILE A 310 -11.09 15.29 2.00
N LEU A 311 -10.90 14.17 2.71
CA LEU A 311 -11.79 13.67 3.76
C LEU A 311 -11.08 13.55 5.11
N PRO A 312 -11.79 13.81 6.23
CA PRO A 312 -11.33 13.43 7.56
C PRO A 312 -11.04 11.94 7.70
N ALA A 313 -9.99 11.58 8.43
CA ALA A 313 -9.54 10.19 8.56
C ALA A 313 -10.58 9.22 9.19
N ASN A 314 -11.52 9.74 9.99
CA ASN A 314 -12.61 8.95 10.57
C ASN A 314 -13.74 8.64 9.56
N GLN A 315 -13.73 9.27 8.38
CA GLN A 315 -14.68 9.01 7.29
C GLN A 315 -14.09 8.08 6.20
N ILE A 316 -12.90 7.52 6.44
CA ILE A 316 -12.19 6.67 5.49
C ILE A 316 -12.18 5.23 6.04
N PRO A 317 -12.69 4.23 5.28
CA PRO A 317 -12.87 2.87 5.80
C PRO A 317 -11.54 2.13 6.01
N ASP A 318 -10.60 2.23 5.06
CA ASP A 318 -9.35 1.46 5.09
C ASP A 318 -8.17 2.31 5.58
N PRO A 319 -7.33 1.81 6.53
CA PRO A 319 -6.15 2.53 7.01
C PRO A 319 -5.19 3.05 5.93
N PHE A 320 -4.93 2.33 4.84
CA PHE A 320 -3.93 2.81 3.86
C PHE A 320 -4.43 4.08 3.13
N LEU A 321 -5.74 4.21 2.91
CA LEU A 321 -6.34 5.40 2.30
C LEU A 321 -6.35 6.63 3.22
N LYS A 322 -6.03 6.46 4.51
CA LYS A 322 -5.81 7.57 5.46
C LYS A 322 -4.43 8.18 5.30
N SER A 323 -3.55 7.55 4.51
CA SER A 323 -2.26 8.11 4.17
C SER A 323 -2.40 9.24 3.16
N LYS A 324 -1.66 10.33 3.40
CA LYS A 324 -1.53 11.44 2.45
C LYS A 324 -0.36 11.27 1.50
N ASN A 325 0.58 10.35 1.78
CA ASN A 325 1.86 10.26 1.09
C ASN A 325 1.98 8.96 0.27
N ILE A 326 0.90 8.56 -0.39
CA ILE A 326 0.85 7.41 -1.30
C ILE A 326 0.51 7.83 -2.73
N LEU A 327 1.25 7.31 -3.71
CA LEU A 327 1.06 7.52 -5.14
C LEU A 327 0.59 6.23 -5.80
N ASP A 328 -0.42 6.28 -6.67
CA ASP A 328 -0.81 5.12 -7.50
C ASP A 328 0.24 4.87 -8.60
N VAL A 329 0.85 3.69 -8.56
CA VAL A 329 1.88 3.22 -9.50
C VAL A 329 1.47 1.90 -10.14
N THR A 330 0.18 1.56 -10.13
CA THR A 330 -0.34 0.25 -10.58
C THR A 330 0.10 -0.09 -12.02
N SER A 331 0.11 0.90 -12.91
CA SER A 331 0.52 0.73 -14.31
C SER A 331 2.00 0.41 -14.50
N GLU A 332 2.85 0.64 -13.50
CA GLU A 332 4.26 0.23 -13.53
C GLU A 332 4.42 -1.29 -13.34
N TYR A 333 3.41 -1.97 -12.78
CA TYR A 333 3.49 -3.39 -12.41
C TYR A 333 2.63 -4.32 -13.25
N VAL A 334 1.43 -3.88 -13.64
CA VAL A 334 0.44 -4.71 -14.33
C VAL A 334 -0.30 -3.91 -15.40
N PRO A 335 -0.86 -4.57 -16.43
CA PRO A 335 -1.80 -3.93 -17.35
C PRO A 335 -3.01 -3.38 -16.60
N VAL A 336 -3.39 -2.13 -16.92
CA VAL A 336 -4.49 -1.43 -16.27
C VAL A 336 -5.60 -1.01 -17.23
N SER A 337 -6.80 -0.82 -16.69
CA SER A 337 -7.95 -0.20 -17.35
C SER A 337 -8.74 0.65 -16.36
N ASP A 338 -9.48 1.61 -16.88
CA ASP A 338 -10.45 2.35 -16.07
C ASP A 338 -11.74 1.54 -15.88
N VAL A 339 -12.29 1.55 -14.68
CA VAL A 339 -13.59 0.92 -14.36
C VAL A 339 -14.65 1.99 -14.25
N ASN A 340 -15.61 1.98 -15.17
CA ASN A 340 -16.73 2.92 -15.20
C ASN A 340 -17.93 2.28 -14.53
N TYR A 341 -18.55 2.97 -13.58
CA TYR A 341 -19.69 2.44 -12.85
C TYR A 341 -20.81 3.47 -12.67
N ILE A 342 -22.04 2.97 -12.65
CA ILE A 342 -23.25 3.75 -12.38
C ILE A 342 -23.91 3.20 -11.11
N PHE A 343 -23.86 3.96 -10.03
CA PHE A 343 -24.49 3.61 -8.77
C PHE A 343 -26.01 3.77 -8.85
N GLU A 344 -26.78 2.85 -8.26
CA GLU A 344 -28.24 2.94 -8.35
C GLU A 344 -28.84 4.02 -7.44
N ASN A 345 -28.37 4.08 -6.19
CA ASN A 345 -29.05 4.80 -5.09
C ASN A 345 -28.29 6.03 -4.58
N VAL A 346 -27.49 6.67 -5.43
CA VAL A 346 -26.75 7.88 -5.08
C VAL A 346 -27.43 9.10 -5.67
N THR A 347 -27.85 10.05 -4.82
CA THR A 347 -28.57 11.26 -5.24
C THR A 347 -27.77 12.55 -5.06
N SER A 348 -26.62 12.48 -4.39
CA SER A 348 -25.70 13.59 -4.19
C SER A 348 -24.26 13.17 -4.46
N SER A 349 -23.39 14.15 -4.74
CA SER A 349 -21.96 13.89 -4.92
C SER A 349 -21.37 13.33 -3.63
N GLN A 350 -20.67 12.20 -3.73
CA GLN A 350 -20.01 11.53 -2.60
C GLN A 350 -18.80 10.72 -3.07
N ILE A 351 -18.13 10.02 -2.16
CA ILE A 351 -17.01 9.12 -2.49
C ILE A 351 -17.54 7.70 -2.69
N GLY A 352 -17.23 7.14 -3.86
CA GLY A 352 -17.40 5.73 -4.16
C GLY A 352 -16.09 4.99 -3.92
N TYR A 353 -16.21 3.75 -3.46
CA TYR A 353 -15.09 2.86 -3.21
C TYR A 353 -15.21 1.64 -4.12
N ILE A 354 -14.07 1.06 -4.48
CA ILE A 354 -14.02 -0.18 -5.26
C ILE A 354 -13.20 -1.21 -4.49
N CYS A 355 -13.75 -2.42 -4.39
CA CYS A 355 -13.23 -3.48 -3.55
C CYS A 355 -12.81 -4.73 -4.35
N VAL A 356 -11.90 -5.52 -3.76
CA VAL A 356 -11.55 -6.88 -4.21
C VAL A 356 -11.89 -7.89 -3.11
N PHE A 357 -12.11 -9.15 -3.47
CA PHE A 357 -12.39 -10.20 -2.48
C PHE A 357 -11.08 -10.75 -1.92
N ASN A 358 -10.83 -10.48 -0.64
CA ASN A 358 -9.60 -10.88 0.04
C ASN A 358 -9.95 -11.34 1.46
N ARG A 359 -9.40 -12.49 1.87
CA ARG A 359 -9.63 -13.06 3.20
C ARG A 359 -11.13 -13.17 3.58
N GLY A 360 -11.94 -13.75 2.68
CA GLY A 360 -13.36 -13.99 2.92
C GLY A 360 -14.26 -12.75 2.93
N SER A 361 -13.75 -11.57 2.55
CA SER A 361 -14.49 -10.31 2.57
C SER A 361 -14.12 -9.37 1.43
N TRP A 362 -15.01 -8.43 1.11
CA TRP A 362 -14.74 -7.37 0.14
C TRP A 362 -13.97 -6.23 0.80
N ASN A 363 -12.74 -6.01 0.37
CA ASN A 363 -11.82 -5.01 0.93
C ASN A 363 -11.53 -3.91 -0.08
N THR A 364 -11.52 -2.66 0.39
CA THR A 364 -11.32 -1.49 -0.45
C THR A 364 -9.90 -1.47 -1.01
N VAL A 365 -9.77 -1.20 -2.32
CA VAL A 365 -8.46 -1.03 -2.96
C VAL A 365 -8.28 0.34 -3.60
N ASP A 366 -9.39 1.02 -3.95
CA ASP A 366 -9.35 2.38 -4.49
C ASP A 366 -10.67 3.13 -4.24
N TRP A 367 -10.70 4.40 -4.63
CA TRP A 367 -11.84 5.31 -4.48
C TRP A 367 -11.95 6.28 -5.66
N ALA A 368 -13.14 6.86 -5.85
CA ALA A 368 -13.36 7.91 -6.84
C ALA A 368 -14.57 8.78 -6.44
N LYS A 369 -14.63 10.01 -6.95
CA LYS A 369 -15.80 10.87 -6.76
C LYS A 369 -16.96 10.38 -7.62
N VAL A 370 -18.13 10.23 -7.01
CA VAL A 370 -19.39 9.92 -7.71
C VAL A 370 -20.10 11.23 -8.02
N THR A 371 -20.41 11.47 -9.29
CA THR A 371 -21.18 12.64 -9.76
C THR A 371 -22.29 12.16 -10.67
N ASP A 372 -23.53 12.57 -10.41
CA ASP A 372 -24.72 12.11 -11.14
C ASP A 372 -24.78 10.58 -11.30
N LYS A 373 -24.56 9.87 -10.17
CA LYS A 373 -24.46 8.41 -10.07
C LYS A 373 -23.27 7.77 -10.78
N ARG A 374 -22.49 8.51 -11.57
CA ARG A 374 -21.39 7.98 -12.37
C ARG A 374 -20.07 8.16 -11.66
N THR A 375 -19.17 7.21 -11.86
CA THR A 375 -17.79 7.29 -11.43
C THR A 375 -16.87 6.57 -12.40
N THR A 376 -15.59 6.91 -12.34
CA THR A 376 -14.51 6.21 -13.01
C THR A 376 -13.40 5.95 -11.99
N PHE A 377 -13.14 4.67 -11.70
CA PHE A 377 -11.95 4.27 -10.95
C PHE A 377 -10.83 4.06 -11.96
N THR A 378 -9.80 4.90 -11.90
CA THR A 378 -8.73 4.92 -12.90
C THR A 378 -7.66 3.89 -12.61
N ASN A 379 -6.89 3.43 -13.60
CA ASN A 379 -5.71 2.57 -13.39
C ASN A 379 -5.98 1.30 -12.56
N MET A 380 -7.07 0.58 -12.83
CA MET A 380 -7.39 -0.67 -12.15
C MET A 380 -6.71 -1.85 -12.86
N GLY A 381 -6.11 -2.76 -12.10
CA GLY A 381 -5.56 -4.00 -12.63
C GLY A 381 -6.59 -4.81 -13.44
N ARG A 382 -6.12 -5.49 -14.49
CA ARG A 382 -6.97 -6.36 -15.33
C ARG A 382 -7.06 -7.79 -14.79
N ASN A 383 -7.98 -8.57 -15.36
CA ASN A 383 -8.25 -9.97 -15.00
C ASN A 383 -8.75 -10.15 -13.54
N ILE A 384 -9.60 -9.23 -13.09
CA ILE A 384 -10.01 -9.08 -11.69
C ILE A 384 -11.52 -8.83 -11.62
N VAL A 385 -12.16 -9.37 -10.57
CA VAL A 385 -13.52 -9.02 -10.18
C VAL A 385 -13.47 -7.94 -9.10
N TYR A 386 -14.17 -6.84 -9.37
CA TYR A 386 -14.31 -5.71 -8.47
C TYR A 386 -15.74 -5.57 -7.97
N LEU A 387 -15.92 -5.04 -6.77
CA LEU A 387 -17.22 -4.68 -6.23
C LEU A 387 -17.25 -3.23 -5.75
N PRO A 388 -17.99 -2.34 -6.44
CA PRO A 388 -18.21 -0.98 -5.98
C PRO A 388 -19.09 -0.90 -4.73
N GLY A 389 -18.90 0.14 -3.92
CA GLY A 389 -19.71 0.42 -2.74
C GLY A 389 -19.55 1.86 -2.22
N ILE A 390 -20.41 2.21 -1.26
CA ILE A 390 -20.39 3.49 -0.53
C ILE A 390 -20.13 3.22 0.94
N TYR A 391 -19.24 4.00 1.56
CA TYR A 391 -19.03 3.93 3.01
C TYR A 391 -19.96 4.91 3.73
N ASP A 392 -20.80 4.41 4.64
CA ASP A 392 -21.78 5.24 5.38
C ASP A 392 -21.22 5.88 6.67
N GLY A 393 -19.91 5.70 6.94
CA GLY A 393 -19.26 6.10 8.19
C GLY A 393 -19.17 4.99 9.23
N SER A 394 -19.87 3.86 9.02
CA SER A 394 -19.81 2.68 9.89
C SER A 394 -19.37 1.43 9.12
N LYS A 395 -19.96 1.19 7.95
CA LYS A 395 -19.73 0.00 7.13
C LYS A 395 -19.79 0.32 5.64
N MET A 396 -19.27 -0.60 4.85
CA MET A 396 -19.41 -0.54 3.39
C MET A 396 -20.80 -1.05 2.98
N ILE A 397 -21.51 -0.26 2.19
CA ILE A 397 -22.76 -0.62 1.52
C ILE A 397 -22.41 -0.93 0.07
N PHE A 398 -22.44 -2.21 -0.29
CA PHE A 398 -22.06 -2.67 -1.62
C PHE A 398 -23.17 -2.51 -2.64
N GLU A 399 -22.77 -2.29 -3.90
CA GLU A 399 -23.67 -2.30 -5.03
C GLU A 399 -24.16 -3.73 -5.35
N LYS A 400 -25.23 -3.80 -6.12
CA LYS A 400 -25.94 -5.07 -6.35
C LYS A 400 -25.08 -6.12 -7.05
N TYR A 401 -24.25 -5.68 -7.99
CA TYR A 401 -23.53 -6.55 -8.91
C TYR A 401 -22.05 -6.15 -9.06
N PRO A 402 -21.12 -7.13 -8.96
CA PRO A 402 -19.71 -6.94 -9.24
C PRO A 402 -19.44 -6.66 -10.72
N VAL A 403 -18.24 -6.16 -11.00
CA VAL A 403 -17.71 -5.91 -12.34
C VAL A 403 -16.50 -6.80 -12.56
N LEU A 404 -16.54 -7.66 -13.58
CA LEU A 404 -15.36 -8.35 -14.09
C LEU A 404 -14.65 -7.45 -15.10
N VAL A 405 -13.37 -7.19 -14.88
CA VAL A 405 -12.46 -6.59 -15.86
C VAL A 405 -11.60 -7.71 -16.44
N ASP A 406 -11.80 -8.05 -17.70
CA ASP A 406 -11.06 -9.16 -18.33
C ASP A 406 -9.59 -8.79 -18.64
N THR A 407 -8.84 -9.71 -19.23
CA THR A 407 -7.42 -9.52 -19.60
C THR A 407 -7.21 -8.41 -20.63
N LYS A 408 -8.23 -8.08 -21.44
CA LYS A 408 -8.21 -7.01 -22.44
C LYS A 408 -8.72 -5.68 -21.88
N GLY A 409 -9.26 -5.67 -20.67
CA GLY A 409 -9.82 -4.49 -20.03
C GLY A 409 -11.31 -4.27 -20.30
N LEU A 410 -12.01 -5.26 -20.88
CA LEU A 410 -13.45 -5.18 -21.11
C LEU A 410 -14.19 -5.43 -19.79
N GLN A 411 -15.21 -4.61 -19.55
CA GLN A 411 -16.02 -4.64 -18.33
C GLN A 411 -17.30 -5.44 -18.55
N THR A 412 -17.58 -6.40 -17.66
CA THR A 412 -18.82 -7.18 -17.65
C THR A 412 -19.45 -7.13 -16.26
N ILE A 413 -20.71 -6.70 -16.18
CA ILE A 413 -21.47 -6.76 -14.93
C ILE A 413 -21.89 -8.21 -14.66
N LEU A 414 -21.47 -8.76 -13.52
CA LEU A 414 -21.81 -10.12 -13.08
C LEU A 414 -23.18 -10.12 -12.41
N LYS A 415 -24.22 -9.96 -13.23
CA LYS A 415 -25.62 -10.10 -12.84
C LYS A 415 -26.10 -11.53 -13.15
N PRO A 416 -26.45 -12.34 -12.13
CA PRO A 416 -26.95 -13.69 -12.34
C PRO A 416 -28.20 -13.72 -13.23
N ASP A 417 -28.21 -14.62 -14.21
CA ASP A 417 -29.34 -14.92 -15.06
C ASP A 417 -29.89 -16.32 -14.74
N TYR A 418 -31.07 -16.33 -14.13
CA TYR A 418 -31.79 -17.53 -13.72
C TYR A 418 -32.70 -18.11 -14.81
N GLY A 419 -32.76 -17.50 -16.00
CA GLY A 419 -33.57 -18.00 -17.12
C GLY A 419 -33.10 -19.37 -17.63
N VAL A 420 -31.84 -19.72 -17.38
CA VAL A 420 -31.28 -21.05 -17.65
C VAL A 420 -30.42 -21.49 -16.47
N LEU A 421 -30.78 -22.62 -15.87
CA LEU A 421 -29.98 -23.30 -14.87
C LEU A 421 -29.24 -24.47 -15.50
N TYR A 422 -28.00 -24.71 -15.07
CA TYR A 422 -27.19 -25.81 -15.56
C TYR A 422 -26.42 -26.50 -14.43
N THR A 423 -25.95 -27.71 -14.73
CA THR A 423 -25.08 -28.47 -13.84
C THR A 423 -23.62 -28.12 -14.08
N ALA A 424 -22.88 -27.89 -13.00
CA ALA A 424 -21.45 -27.68 -13.03
C ALA A 424 -20.71 -28.61 -12.06
N ASN A 425 -19.55 -29.08 -12.50
CA ASN A 425 -18.64 -29.89 -11.69
C ASN A 425 -17.47 -29.01 -11.25
N LEU A 426 -17.26 -28.89 -9.94
CA LEU A 426 -16.11 -28.19 -9.40
C LEU A 426 -15.02 -29.21 -9.10
N SER A 427 -13.89 -29.05 -9.80
CA SER A 427 -12.69 -29.87 -9.72
C SER A 427 -11.50 -29.02 -10.19
N ARG A 428 -10.30 -29.29 -9.64
CA ARG A 428 -9.03 -28.71 -10.14
C ARG A 428 -8.80 -28.97 -11.63
N SER A 429 -9.35 -30.07 -12.17
CA SER A 429 -9.27 -30.40 -13.60
C SER A 429 -10.01 -29.42 -14.51
N ASN A 430 -11.03 -28.71 -13.99
CA ASN A 430 -11.82 -27.73 -14.73
C ASN A 430 -11.29 -26.30 -14.59
N GLU A 431 -10.22 -26.09 -13.84
CA GLU A 431 -9.66 -24.76 -13.62
C GLU A 431 -8.88 -24.25 -14.83
N ILE A 432 -9.14 -23.01 -15.21
CA ILE A 432 -8.29 -22.32 -16.17
C ILE A 432 -6.95 -22.04 -15.50
N LYS A 433 -5.91 -22.71 -15.99
CA LYS A 433 -4.53 -22.40 -15.62
C LYS A 433 -4.17 -21.03 -16.17
N ASN A 434 -3.79 -20.13 -15.27
CA ASN A 434 -3.24 -18.82 -15.61
C ASN A 434 -1.74 -18.77 -15.23
N GLU A 435 -1.06 -17.70 -15.67
CA GLU A 435 0.38 -17.51 -15.41
C GLU A 435 0.69 -17.03 -13.98
N PHE A 436 -0.34 -16.67 -13.20
CA PHE A 436 -0.19 -16.15 -11.85
C PHE A 436 -0.11 -17.28 -10.81
N LYS A 437 0.71 -17.06 -9.79
CA LYS A 437 0.82 -17.86 -8.57
C LYS A 437 -0.22 -17.43 -7.54
N ASP A 438 -1.46 -17.31 -7.99
CA ASP A 438 -2.59 -17.04 -7.11
C ASP A 438 -2.84 -18.25 -6.21
N ASN A 439 -3.08 -18.00 -4.91
CA ASN A 439 -3.24 -19.08 -3.94
C ASN A 439 -4.72 -19.34 -3.66
N ASN A 440 -5.17 -20.55 -3.98
CA ASN A 440 -6.46 -21.07 -3.58
C ASN A 440 -6.24 -22.37 -2.78
N PRO A 441 -6.29 -22.33 -1.44
CA PRO A 441 -6.00 -23.50 -0.61
C PRO A 441 -7.15 -24.51 -0.55
N LEU A 442 -8.30 -24.21 -1.18
CA LEU A 442 -9.47 -25.08 -1.17
C LEU A 442 -9.14 -26.50 -1.63
N GLN A 443 -9.48 -27.48 -0.80
CA GLN A 443 -9.44 -28.89 -1.17
C GLN A 443 -10.86 -29.46 -1.06
N ILE A 444 -11.29 -30.17 -2.12
CA ILE A 444 -12.56 -30.89 -2.12
C ILE A 444 -12.31 -32.31 -1.64
N ILE A 445 -12.91 -32.68 -0.51
CA ILE A 445 -12.68 -33.96 0.16
C ILE A 445 -13.97 -34.79 0.09
N LYS A 446 -13.86 -36.04 -0.34
CA LYS A 446 -14.99 -36.96 -0.43
C LYS A 446 -15.74 -37.06 0.90
N GLY A 447 -17.07 -36.97 0.83
CA GLY A 447 -17.95 -37.08 2.00
C GLY A 447 -18.14 -35.76 2.77
N GLU A 448 -17.34 -34.74 2.49
CA GLU A 448 -17.55 -33.40 3.06
C GLU A 448 -18.70 -32.66 2.36
N LYS A 449 -19.39 -31.80 3.12
CA LYS A 449 -20.47 -30.97 2.62
C LYS A 449 -19.95 -29.60 2.22
N TYR A 450 -20.29 -29.18 1.00
CA TYR A 450 -19.98 -27.87 0.45
C TYR A 450 -21.26 -27.08 0.21
N THR A 451 -21.22 -25.79 0.54
CA THR A 451 -22.29 -24.83 0.22
C THR A 451 -21.82 -23.93 -0.91
N LEU A 452 -22.62 -23.86 -1.97
CA LEU A 452 -22.40 -22.93 -3.06
C LEU A 452 -23.23 -21.67 -2.83
N PHE A 453 -22.57 -20.53 -2.91
CA PHE A 453 -23.15 -19.20 -2.83
C PHE A 453 -23.03 -18.47 -4.17
N ILE A 454 -23.93 -17.52 -4.38
CA ILE A 454 -23.86 -16.54 -5.47
C ILE A 454 -24.03 -15.14 -4.94
N TRP A 455 -23.27 -14.20 -5.49
CA TRP A 455 -23.48 -12.79 -5.20
C TRP A 455 -24.67 -12.27 -6.01
N ASN A 456 -25.70 -11.80 -5.32
CA ASN A 456 -26.87 -11.22 -5.97
C ASN A 456 -27.48 -10.13 -5.08
N ASN A 457 -27.85 -9.01 -5.69
CA ASN A 457 -28.53 -7.90 -5.01
C ASN A 457 -27.80 -7.43 -3.72
N GLY A 458 -26.46 -7.41 -3.77
CA GLY A 458 -25.62 -6.89 -2.68
C GLY A 458 -25.35 -7.87 -1.53
N ASN A 459 -25.70 -9.16 -1.67
CA ASN A 459 -25.40 -10.19 -0.67
C ASN A 459 -25.08 -11.56 -1.27
N TRP A 460 -24.42 -12.41 -0.45
CA TRP A 460 -24.23 -13.82 -0.75
C TRP A 460 -25.51 -14.61 -0.48
N GLN A 461 -26.01 -15.33 -1.48
CA GLN A 461 -27.21 -16.17 -1.40
C GLN A 461 -26.83 -17.62 -1.62
N VAL A 462 -27.36 -18.54 -0.80
CA VAL A 462 -27.16 -19.98 -0.99
C VAL A 462 -27.91 -20.43 -2.24
N ILE A 463 -27.20 -21.09 -3.15
CA ILE A 463 -27.81 -21.77 -4.30
C ILE A 463 -28.19 -23.20 -3.91
N GLU A 464 -27.22 -23.94 -3.39
CA GLU A 464 -27.31 -25.39 -3.21
C GLU A 464 -26.25 -25.88 -2.23
N GLN A 465 -26.53 -26.99 -1.56
CA GLN A 465 -25.59 -27.70 -0.70
C GLN A 465 -25.44 -29.11 -1.22
N GLN A 466 -24.19 -29.57 -1.36
CA GLN A 466 -23.88 -30.88 -1.93
C GLN A 466 -22.78 -31.57 -1.13
N ILE A 467 -22.82 -32.91 -1.11
CA ILE A 467 -21.77 -33.74 -0.54
C ILE A 467 -20.83 -34.13 -1.68
N ALA A 468 -19.53 -33.92 -1.50
CA ALA A 468 -18.54 -34.32 -2.49
C ALA A 468 -18.55 -35.85 -2.67
N THR A 469 -18.77 -36.31 -3.90
CA THR A 469 -18.87 -37.75 -4.21
C THR A 469 -17.50 -38.41 -4.37
N ALA A 470 -16.46 -37.62 -4.65
CA ALA A 470 -15.08 -38.04 -4.74
C ALA A 470 -14.15 -36.90 -4.29
N ASP A 471 -12.89 -37.23 -4.03
CA ASP A 471 -11.87 -36.21 -3.82
C ASP A 471 -11.71 -35.37 -5.10
N ASP A 472 -11.50 -34.07 -4.93
CA ASP A 472 -11.45 -33.08 -6.01
C ASP A 472 -12.74 -32.99 -6.87
N LEU A 473 -13.89 -33.45 -6.37
CA LEU A 473 -15.14 -33.35 -7.14
C LEU A 473 -16.39 -33.10 -6.29
N VAL A 474 -17.06 -32.00 -6.59
CA VAL A 474 -18.44 -31.74 -6.15
C VAL A 474 -19.28 -31.18 -7.29
N SER A 475 -20.50 -31.68 -7.45
CA SER A 475 -21.41 -31.32 -8.55
C SER A 475 -22.59 -30.52 -8.01
N PHE A 476 -22.91 -29.39 -8.65
CA PHE A 476 -24.08 -28.56 -8.34
C PHE A 476 -24.97 -28.45 -9.59
N SER A 477 -26.29 -28.47 -9.40
CA SER A 477 -27.30 -28.58 -10.47
C SER A 477 -28.07 -27.29 -10.76
N LYS A 478 -27.96 -26.29 -9.88
CA LYS A 478 -28.79 -25.06 -9.93
C LYS A 478 -27.98 -23.80 -10.26
N ILE A 479 -27.01 -23.90 -11.18
CA ILE A 479 -26.09 -22.80 -11.49
C ILE A 479 -26.73 -21.84 -12.51
N PRO A 480 -26.94 -20.55 -12.18
CA PRO A 480 -27.35 -19.54 -13.16
C PRO A 480 -26.16 -19.08 -14.02
N LYS A 481 -26.46 -18.44 -15.16
CA LYS A 481 -25.42 -17.82 -16.00
C LYS A 481 -24.94 -16.49 -15.42
N ASN A 482 -23.75 -16.05 -15.82
CA ASN A 482 -23.20 -14.72 -15.51
C ASN A 482 -23.16 -14.37 -14.01
N GLY A 483 -23.03 -15.41 -13.16
CA GLY A 483 -22.93 -15.26 -11.70
C GLY A 483 -21.48 -15.19 -11.22
N LEU A 484 -21.29 -14.48 -10.10
CA LEU A 484 -20.09 -14.62 -9.27
C LEU A 484 -20.39 -15.59 -8.12
N PHE A 485 -19.60 -16.63 -8.00
CA PHE A 485 -19.81 -17.71 -7.06
C PHE A 485 -18.76 -17.70 -5.95
N LEU A 486 -19.12 -18.30 -4.82
CA LEU A 486 -18.23 -18.61 -3.71
C LEU A 486 -18.61 -20.00 -3.21
N MET A 487 -17.63 -20.85 -2.92
CA MET A 487 -17.88 -22.17 -2.33
C MET A 487 -17.17 -22.25 -0.99
N ALA A 488 -17.89 -22.71 0.04
CA ALA A 488 -17.35 -22.91 1.38
C ALA A 488 -17.63 -24.33 1.87
N SER A 489 -16.70 -24.87 2.63
CA SER A 489 -16.90 -26.11 3.39
C SER A 489 -17.78 -25.85 4.62
N SER A 490 -18.01 -26.89 5.43
CA SER A 490 -18.66 -26.75 6.74
C SER A 490 -17.84 -25.93 7.75
N LYS A 491 -16.54 -25.72 7.49
CA LYS A 491 -15.60 -25.01 8.34
C LYS A 491 -14.80 -24.01 7.50
N PRO A 492 -15.39 -22.84 7.18
CA PRO A 492 -14.67 -21.83 6.40
C PRO A 492 -13.43 -21.33 7.14
N ASP A 493 -12.37 -21.05 6.39
CA ASP A 493 -11.06 -20.61 6.91
C ASP A 493 -10.69 -19.18 6.47
N PHE A 494 -11.61 -18.50 5.79
CA PHE A 494 -11.46 -17.17 5.20
C PHE A 494 -10.49 -17.12 4.00
N PHE A 495 -9.99 -18.25 3.49
CA PHE A 495 -9.20 -18.28 2.26
C PHE A 495 -10.01 -18.73 1.04
N GLU A 496 -11.34 -18.84 1.17
CA GLU A 496 -12.22 -19.14 0.07
C GLU A 496 -12.07 -18.09 -1.04
N ARG A 497 -12.24 -18.55 -2.27
CA ARG A 497 -12.07 -17.75 -3.48
C ARG A 497 -13.38 -17.59 -4.20
N ILE A 498 -13.53 -16.43 -4.81
CA ILE A 498 -14.66 -16.18 -5.70
C ILE A 498 -14.31 -16.73 -7.08
N PHE A 499 -15.32 -17.11 -7.85
CA PHE A 499 -15.06 -17.66 -9.18
C PHE A 499 -16.24 -17.45 -10.12
N THR A 500 -15.95 -17.55 -11.41
CA THR A 500 -16.95 -17.60 -12.48
C THR A 500 -16.87 -18.95 -13.18
N ILE A 501 -18.01 -19.46 -13.62
CA ILE A 501 -18.09 -20.69 -14.42
C ILE A 501 -18.50 -20.34 -15.85
N ASN A 502 -17.75 -20.82 -16.83
CA ASN A 502 -18.13 -20.73 -18.23
C ASN A 502 -19.14 -21.85 -18.57
N MET A 503 -20.40 -21.50 -18.83
CA MET A 503 -21.48 -22.49 -19.04
C MET A 503 -21.19 -23.49 -20.17
N PRO A 504 -20.76 -23.08 -21.39
CA PRO A 504 -20.50 -24.05 -22.46
C PRO A 504 -19.39 -25.06 -22.17
N THR A 505 -18.38 -24.69 -21.38
CA THR A 505 -17.17 -25.51 -21.19
C THR A 505 -17.03 -26.08 -19.78
N ASN A 506 -17.85 -25.64 -18.82
CA ASN A 506 -17.69 -25.88 -17.39
C ASN A 506 -16.36 -25.40 -16.79
N GLN A 507 -15.58 -24.58 -17.53
CA GLN A 507 -14.31 -24.07 -17.04
C GLN A 507 -14.49 -23.06 -15.91
N ILE A 508 -13.63 -23.16 -14.90
CA ILE A 508 -13.65 -22.34 -13.69
C ILE A 508 -12.52 -21.32 -13.76
N THR A 509 -12.85 -20.05 -13.57
CA THR A 509 -11.86 -18.99 -13.35
C THR A 509 -11.97 -18.49 -11.93
N TRP A 510 -10.93 -18.68 -11.14
CA TRP A 510 -10.84 -18.20 -9.76
C TRP A 510 -10.34 -16.77 -9.70
N TYR A 511 -10.82 -16.03 -8.70
CA TYR A 511 -10.40 -14.68 -8.32
C TYR A 511 -10.46 -14.54 -6.80
#